data_AF-A0A4Q1JQG6-F1
#
_entry.id   AF-A0A4Q1JQG6-F1
#
_cell.length_a   1.000
_cell.length_b   1.000
_cell.length_c   1.000
_cell.angle_alpha   90.00
_cell.angle_beta   90.00
_cell.angle_gamma   90.00
#
_symmetry.space_group_name_H-M   'P 1'
#
loop_
_entity.id
_entity.type
_entity.pdbx_description
1 polymer ?
#
loop_
_entity_poly.entity_id
_entity_poly.type
_entity_poly.pdbx_seq_one_letter_code
_entity_poly.pdbx_strand_id
1 'polypeptide(L)'
;MKNRNTKDVGGNHIYTFIFSNIALFAGVFFSLNSVSQVGAILYSLSLNLFLNWLVYYASGKKKLKHHSQYFNDLTIGMGMLSAFISSVIFSFLMLFLSDNQSFGTLILFFAFLTLLIQFLIMKAYSWEKAFEKKLIGFRMTIQDEKEENGQVLYDFLKGKDMDEASDYLDKIGLFDSEVDAIISKHRTD
;
A
#
# COMPACT_ATOMS: atom_id res chain seq x y z
N MET A 1 -27.24 -12.16 15.26
CA MET A 1 -26.68 -11.22 14.28
C MET A 1 -25.64 -10.35 14.99
N LYS A 2 -24.35 -10.53 14.71
CA LYS A 2 -23.30 -9.70 15.33
C LYS A 2 -23.25 -8.36 14.60
N ASN A 3 -23.63 -7.30 15.31
CA ASN A 3 -23.39 -5.92 14.91
C ASN A 3 -21.86 -5.75 14.72
N ARG A 4 -21.40 -5.72 13.46
CA ARG A 4 -19.99 -5.79 13.07
C ARG A 4 -19.46 -4.44 12.55
N ASN A 5 -20.07 -3.34 13.00
CA ASN A 5 -19.76 -1.98 12.54
C ASN A 5 -18.48 -1.35 13.10
N THR A 6 -17.65 -2.08 13.82
CA THR A 6 -16.35 -1.58 14.24
C THR A 6 -15.42 -2.76 14.37
N LYS A 7 -14.43 -2.87 13.48
CA LYS A 7 -13.11 -3.39 13.83
C LYS A 7 -12.10 -2.92 12.80
N ASP A 8 -11.86 -1.61 12.91
CA ASP A 8 -10.74 -0.84 12.41
C ASP A 8 -9.43 -1.30 13.09
N VAL A 9 -9.07 -2.59 12.95
CA VAL A 9 -7.93 -3.19 13.67
C VAL A 9 -6.73 -3.41 12.75
N GLY A 10 -6.95 -3.64 11.45
CA GLY A 10 -5.88 -3.90 10.49
C GLY A 10 -4.93 -2.73 10.28
N GLY A 11 -5.46 -1.50 10.23
CA GLY A 11 -4.69 -0.28 9.98
C GLY A 11 -3.67 0.06 11.09
N ASN A 12 -3.96 -0.28 12.35
CA ASN A 12 -3.04 0.02 13.46
C ASN A 12 -1.85 -0.94 13.54
N HIS A 13 -1.96 -2.16 13.02
CA HIS A 13 -0.89 -3.14 13.12
C HIS A 13 0.23 -2.92 12.10
N ILE A 14 -0.06 -2.32 10.95
CA ILE A 14 0.97 -2.08 9.92
C ILE A 14 2.00 -1.07 10.42
N TYR A 15 1.58 -0.02 11.11
CA TYR A 15 2.50 0.97 11.68
C TYR A 15 3.35 0.36 12.80
N THR A 16 2.76 -0.40 13.74
CA THR A 16 3.52 -1.08 14.79
C THR A 16 4.48 -2.12 14.22
N PHE A 17 4.09 -2.86 13.18
CA PHE A 17 4.96 -3.78 12.46
C PHE A 17 6.13 -3.03 11.79
N ILE A 18 5.86 -1.91 11.12
CA ILE A 18 6.89 -1.09 10.48
C ILE A 18 7.86 -0.52 11.52
N PHE A 19 7.36 0.08 12.61
CA PHE A 19 8.21 0.63 13.67
C PHE A 19 9.04 -0.44 14.38
N SER A 20 8.46 -1.62 14.65
CA SER A 20 9.21 -2.73 15.26
C SER A 20 10.30 -3.25 14.32
N ASN A 21 10.04 -3.37 13.02
CA ASN A 21 11.06 -3.76 12.05
C ASN A 21 12.15 -2.69 11.87
N ILE A 22 11.81 -1.40 11.91
CA ILE A 22 12.81 -0.31 11.90
C ILE A 22 13.69 -0.36 13.15
N ALA A 23 13.12 -0.64 14.33
CA ALA A 23 13.88 -0.77 15.57
C ALA A 23 14.82 -2.00 15.56
N LEU A 24 14.34 -3.14 15.05
CA LEU A 24 15.14 -4.36 14.89
C LEU A 24 16.24 -4.18 13.83
N PHE A 25 15.92 -3.50 12.74
CA PHE A 25 16.86 -3.09 11.70
C PHE A 25 17.96 -2.18 12.26
N ALA A 26 17.60 -1.16 13.05
CA ALA A 26 18.59 -0.35 13.74
C ALA A 26 19.47 -1.23 14.66
N GLY A 27 18.90 -2.08 15.51
CA GLY A 27 19.68 -2.94 16.41
C GLY A 27 20.70 -3.84 15.71
N VAL A 28 20.31 -4.52 14.63
CA VAL A 28 21.19 -5.43 13.88
C VAL A 28 22.28 -4.65 13.15
N PHE A 29 21.94 -3.57 12.43
CA PHE A 29 22.91 -2.88 11.60
C PHE A 29 23.85 -1.98 12.41
N PHE A 30 23.43 -1.45 13.56
CA PHE A 30 24.33 -0.81 14.54
C PHE A 30 25.40 -1.78 15.08
N SER A 31 25.14 -3.09 15.09
CA SER A 31 26.12 -4.08 15.54
C SER A 31 27.15 -4.48 14.48
N LEU A 32 26.89 -4.17 13.20
CA LEU A 32 27.67 -4.65 12.05
C LEU A 32 28.41 -3.54 11.29
N ASN A 33 28.04 -2.28 11.50
CA ASN A 33 28.53 -1.14 10.71
C ASN A 33 29.21 -0.09 11.60
N SER A 34 30.04 0.75 10.98
CA SER A 34 30.63 1.92 11.65
C SER A 34 29.55 2.97 11.95
N VAL A 35 29.83 3.88 12.89
CA VAL A 35 28.91 4.98 13.24
C VAL A 35 28.53 5.82 12.02
N SER A 36 29.48 6.08 11.12
CA SER A 36 29.25 6.85 9.89
C SER A 36 28.32 6.13 8.92
N GLN A 37 28.52 4.82 8.74
CA GLN A 37 27.67 4.00 7.88
C GLN A 37 26.26 3.87 8.43
N VAL A 38 26.12 3.68 9.75
CA VAL A 38 24.83 3.67 10.43
C VAL A 38 24.09 5.00 10.23
N GLY A 39 24.80 6.13 10.39
CA GLY A 39 24.25 7.46 10.09
C GLY A 39 23.72 7.55 8.66
N ALA A 40 24.51 7.12 7.68
CA ALA A 40 24.11 7.11 6.27
C ALA A 40 22.85 6.25 6.01
N ILE A 41 22.78 5.06 6.63
CA ILE A 41 21.62 4.17 6.54
C ILE A 41 20.35 4.83 7.11
N LEU A 42 20.45 5.45 8.28
CA LEU A 42 19.32 6.16 8.90
C LEU A 42 18.88 7.39 8.09
N TYR A 43 19.83 8.14 7.52
CA TYR A 43 19.51 9.23 6.59
C TYR A 43 18.80 8.72 5.34
N SER A 44 19.27 7.61 4.76
CA SER A 44 18.61 6.98 3.62
C SER A 44 17.18 6.56 3.95
N LEU A 45 16.96 5.86 5.06
CA LEU A 45 15.61 5.47 5.49
C LEU A 45 14.70 6.67 5.71
N SER A 46 15.18 7.70 6.40
CA SER A 46 14.40 8.90 6.66
C SER A 46 14.05 9.63 5.36
N LEU A 47 15.00 9.76 4.43
CA LEU A 47 14.77 10.39 3.13
C LEU A 47 13.79 9.58 2.28
N ASN A 48 13.92 8.25 2.25
CA ASN A 48 13.02 7.35 1.52
C ASN A 48 11.58 7.46 2.05
N LEU A 49 11.41 7.45 3.37
CA LEU A 49 10.10 7.64 4.01
C LEU A 49 9.52 9.02 3.69
N PHE A 50 10.33 10.07 3.79
CA PHE A 50 9.92 11.44 3.47
C PHE A 50 9.48 11.58 2.01
N LEU A 51 10.21 10.99 1.06
CA LEU A 51 9.88 11.05 -0.37
C LEU A 51 8.57 10.31 -0.68
N ASN A 52 8.39 9.09 -0.16
CA ASN A 52 7.13 8.36 -0.31
C ASN A 52 5.95 9.15 0.28
N TRP A 53 6.14 9.75 1.46
CA TRP A 53 5.15 10.60 2.09
C TRP A 53 4.83 11.83 1.24
N LEU A 54 5.86 12.55 0.77
CA LEU A 54 5.69 13.74 -0.06
C LEU A 54 4.94 13.43 -1.36
N VAL A 55 5.30 12.33 -2.06
CA VAL A 55 4.61 11.88 -3.27
C VAL A 55 3.14 11.52 -2.98
N TYR A 56 2.89 10.83 -1.86
CA TYR A 56 1.53 10.47 -1.44
C TYR A 56 0.67 11.71 -1.20
N TYR A 57 1.14 12.68 -0.42
CA TYR A 57 0.35 13.88 -0.11
C TYR A 57 0.24 14.86 -1.30
N ALA A 58 1.25 14.93 -2.16
CA ALA A 58 1.23 15.80 -3.33
C ALA A 58 0.32 15.28 -4.46
N SER A 59 0.29 13.95 -4.70
CA SER A 59 -0.35 13.36 -5.89
C SER A 59 -1.37 12.26 -5.56
N GLY A 60 -1.11 11.43 -4.55
CA GLY A 60 -1.95 10.28 -4.19
C GLY A 60 -3.22 10.67 -3.43
N LYS A 61 -3.11 11.47 -2.38
CA LYS A 61 -4.18 11.76 -1.42
C LYS A 61 -5.46 12.28 -2.08
N LYS A 62 -5.35 13.19 -3.05
CA LYS A 62 -6.53 13.73 -3.75
C LYS A 62 -7.24 12.66 -4.59
N LYS A 63 -6.48 11.75 -5.22
CA LYS A 63 -7.03 10.68 -6.07
C LYS A 63 -7.73 9.60 -5.26
N LEU A 64 -7.35 9.46 -3.99
CA LEU A 64 -7.82 8.43 -3.08
C LEU A 64 -8.95 8.88 -2.14
N LYS A 65 -9.41 10.13 -2.24
CA LYS A 65 -10.44 10.72 -1.35
C LYS A 65 -11.71 9.87 -1.22
N HIS A 66 -12.08 9.16 -2.27
CA HIS A 66 -13.30 8.35 -2.33
C HIS A 66 -13.05 6.84 -2.18
N HIS A 67 -11.78 6.40 -2.07
CA HIS A 67 -11.46 4.99 -1.88
C HIS A 67 -11.68 4.57 -0.44
N SER A 68 -11.80 3.26 -0.21
CA SER A 68 -11.90 2.71 1.14
C SER A 68 -10.68 3.10 2.00
N GLN A 69 -10.89 3.22 3.31
CA GLN A 69 -9.80 3.46 4.26
C GLN A 69 -8.76 2.34 4.19
N TYR A 70 -9.20 1.09 4.01
CA TYR A 70 -8.32 -0.04 3.78
C TYR A 70 -7.38 0.19 2.59
N PHE A 71 -7.89 0.63 1.44
CA PHE A 71 -7.07 0.87 0.25
C PHE A 71 -6.10 2.05 0.45
N ASN A 72 -6.51 3.06 1.22
CA ASN A 72 -5.64 4.18 1.60
C ASN A 72 -4.48 3.70 2.49
N ASP A 73 -4.79 2.90 3.51
CA ASP A 73 -3.81 2.32 4.43
C ASP A 73 -2.88 1.35 3.72
N LEU A 74 -3.40 0.54 2.79
CA LEU A 74 -2.61 -0.32 1.91
C LEU A 74 -1.63 0.51 1.09
N THR A 75 -2.10 1.58 0.45
CA THR A 75 -1.25 2.45 -0.38
C THR A 75 -0.12 3.10 0.44
N ILE A 76 -0.43 3.60 1.64
CA ILE A 76 0.58 4.16 2.56
C ILE A 76 1.55 3.07 3.01
N GLY A 77 1.03 1.91 3.44
CA GLY A 77 1.80 0.76 3.88
C GLY A 77 2.78 0.26 2.82
N MET A 78 2.36 0.18 1.55
CA MET A 78 3.24 -0.19 0.44
C MET A 78 4.33 0.86 0.18
N GLY A 79 4.03 2.15 0.36
CA GLY A 79 5.03 3.22 0.33
C GLY A 79 6.09 3.03 1.41
N MET A 80 5.66 2.76 2.65
CA MET A 80 6.57 2.52 3.78
C MET A 80 7.38 1.24 3.60
N LEU A 81 6.77 0.16 3.10
CA LEU A 81 7.46 -1.08 2.78
C LEU A 81 8.53 -0.87 1.70
N SER A 82 8.23 -0.06 0.67
CA SER A 82 9.22 0.27 -0.36
C SER A 82 10.43 1.02 0.21
N ALA A 83 10.20 1.97 1.13
CA ALA A 83 11.25 2.73 1.79
C ALA A 83 12.13 1.80 2.62
N PHE A 84 11.51 0.89 3.36
CA PHE A 84 12.20 -0.12 4.15
C PHE A 84 13.06 -1.05 3.27
N ILE A 85 12.49 -1.64 2.21
CA ILE A 85 13.23 -2.53 1.29
C ILE A 85 14.42 -1.79 0.67
N SER A 86 14.21 -0.55 0.19
CA SER A 86 15.29 0.27 -0.37
C SER A 86 16.43 0.47 0.63
N SER A 87 16.11 0.80 1.88
CA SER A 87 17.10 0.98 2.95
C SER A 87 17.79 -0.31 3.38
N VAL A 88 17.10 -1.45 3.34
CA VAL A 88 17.72 -2.77 3.56
C VAL A 88 18.75 -3.05 2.49
N ILE A 89 18.41 -2.87 1.21
CA ILE A 89 19.37 -3.08 0.10
C ILE A 89 20.57 -2.15 0.24
N PHE A 90 20.33 -0.87 0.54
CA PHE A 90 21.41 0.09 0.79
C PHE A 90 22.33 -0.37 1.93
N SER A 91 21.75 -0.85 3.04
CA SER A 91 22.52 -1.32 4.19
C SER A 91 23.38 -2.53 3.88
N PHE A 92 22.87 -3.47 3.07
CA PHE A 92 23.68 -4.58 2.58
C PHE A 92 24.87 -4.11 1.73
N LEU A 93 24.69 -3.09 0.88
CA LEU A 93 25.80 -2.52 0.12
C LEU A 93 26.84 -1.83 1.02
N MET A 94 26.40 -1.15 2.08
CA MET A 94 27.28 -0.45 3.01
C MET A 94 28.28 -1.39 3.71
N LEU A 95 27.93 -2.67 3.92
CA LEU A 95 28.86 -3.68 4.46
C LEU A 95 30.13 -3.87 3.63
N PHE A 96 30.11 -3.49 2.34
CA PHE A 96 31.23 -3.65 1.42
C PHE A 96 31.96 -2.34 1.11
N LEU A 97 31.51 -1.21 1.68
CA LEU A 97 32.07 0.11 1.41
C LEU A 97 32.91 0.61 2.59
N SER A 98 34.01 1.31 2.30
CA SER A 98 34.84 1.93 3.33
C SER A 98 34.27 3.27 3.78
N ASP A 99 34.53 3.67 5.03
CA ASP A 99 34.12 4.95 5.63
C ASP A 99 34.70 6.20 4.94
N ASN A 100 35.73 6.05 4.10
CA ASN A 100 36.40 7.17 3.43
C ASN A 100 35.64 7.72 2.21
N GLN A 101 34.47 7.15 1.88
CA GLN A 101 33.67 7.55 0.72
C GLN A 101 32.51 8.45 1.14
N SER A 102 32.15 9.42 0.29
CA SER A 102 30.91 10.18 0.46
C SER A 102 29.71 9.33 0.01
N PHE A 103 28.77 9.10 0.93
CA PHE A 103 27.58 8.28 0.66
C PHE A 103 26.42 9.06 0.03
N GLY A 104 26.54 10.38 -0.15
CA GLY A 104 25.44 11.25 -0.58
C GLY A 104 24.80 10.83 -1.90
N THR A 105 25.61 10.51 -2.92
CA THR A 105 25.11 10.06 -4.22
C THR A 105 24.37 8.72 -4.13
N LEU A 106 24.85 7.79 -3.30
CA LEU A 106 24.18 6.52 -3.07
C LEU A 106 22.86 6.72 -2.33
N ILE A 107 22.83 7.57 -1.31
CA ILE A 107 21.61 7.91 -0.58
C ILE A 107 20.54 8.45 -1.55
N LEU A 108 20.91 9.37 -2.45
CA LEU A 108 20.01 9.90 -3.47
C LEU A 108 19.54 8.82 -4.46
N PHE A 109 20.44 7.95 -4.91
CA PHE A 109 20.08 6.83 -5.78
C PHE A 109 19.02 5.91 -5.14
N PHE A 110 19.21 5.54 -3.87
CA PHE A 110 18.25 4.71 -3.12
C PHE A 110 16.92 5.43 -2.83
N ALA A 111 16.96 6.76 -2.73
CA ALA A 111 15.78 7.62 -2.67
C ALA A 111 14.95 7.65 -3.97
N PHE A 112 15.56 7.45 -5.13
CA PHE A 112 14.79 7.22 -6.37
C PHE A 112 14.38 5.76 -6.53
N LEU A 113 15.24 4.83 -6.11
CA LEU A 113 14.97 3.40 -6.16
C LEU A 113 13.72 3.03 -5.35
N THR A 114 13.48 3.67 -4.20
CA THR A 114 12.27 3.42 -3.41
C THR A 114 10.98 3.67 -4.21
N LEU A 115 10.94 4.68 -5.09
CA LEU A 115 9.76 4.98 -5.90
C LEU A 115 9.56 3.91 -6.98
N LEU A 116 10.64 3.38 -7.55
CA LEU A 116 10.58 2.26 -8.47
C LEU A 116 10.08 0.99 -7.76
N ILE A 117 10.58 0.70 -6.56
CA ILE A 117 10.12 -0.43 -5.73
C ILE A 117 8.63 -0.24 -5.41
N GLN A 118 8.21 0.95 -4.99
CA GLN A 118 6.80 1.26 -4.73
C GLN A 118 5.94 1.00 -5.96
N PHE A 119 6.38 1.44 -7.13
CA PHE A 119 5.67 1.20 -8.39
C PHE A 119 5.50 -0.30 -8.69
N LEU A 120 6.56 -1.09 -8.50
CA LEU A 120 6.53 -2.54 -8.70
C LEU A 120 5.59 -3.24 -7.70
N ILE A 121 5.64 -2.85 -6.43
CA ILE A 121 4.74 -3.38 -5.40
C ILE A 121 3.28 -3.03 -5.73
N MET A 122 2.99 -1.77 -6.07
CA MET A 122 1.64 -1.33 -6.42
C MET A 122 1.08 -1.99 -7.69
N LYS A 123 1.94 -2.51 -8.57
CA LYS A 123 1.52 -3.30 -9.73
C LYS A 123 0.94 -4.65 -9.32
N ALA A 124 1.43 -5.25 -8.24
CA ALA A 124 0.84 -6.48 -7.70
C ALA A 124 -0.60 -6.26 -7.20
N TYR A 125 -0.87 -5.07 -6.64
CA TYR A 125 -2.21 -4.67 -6.17
C TYR A 125 -3.04 -3.93 -7.23
N SER A 126 -2.76 -4.19 -8.52
CA SER A 126 -3.43 -3.50 -9.61
C SER A 126 -4.90 -3.90 -9.74
N TRP A 127 -5.23 -5.12 -9.33
CA TRP A 127 -6.59 -5.64 -9.33
C TRP A 127 -7.46 -4.90 -8.29
N GLU A 128 -7.02 -4.81 -7.03
CA GLU A 128 -7.74 -4.11 -5.95
C GLU A 128 -7.99 -2.64 -6.30
N LYS A 129 -6.99 -2.01 -6.94
CA LYS A 129 -7.11 -0.65 -7.44
C LYS A 129 -8.18 -0.51 -8.53
N ALA A 130 -8.28 -1.48 -9.44
CA ALA A 130 -9.28 -1.48 -10.50
C ALA A 130 -10.68 -1.73 -9.93
N PHE A 131 -10.79 -2.66 -8.98
CA PHE A 131 -12.03 -2.97 -8.27
C PHE A 131 -12.54 -1.76 -7.49
N GLU A 132 -11.71 -1.14 -6.64
CA GLU A 132 -12.08 0.08 -5.89
C GLU A 132 -12.60 1.18 -6.81
N LYS A 133 -11.93 1.42 -7.95
CA LYS A 133 -12.37 2.44 -8.90
C LYS A 133 -13.77 2.16 -9.45
N LYS A 134 -14.08 0.90 -9.78
CA LYS A 134 -15.40 0.47 -10.28
C LYS A 134 -16.45 0.53 -9.17
N LEU A 135 -16.10 0.09 -7.97
CA LEU A 135 -16.95 0.13 -6.79
C LEU A 135 -17.33 1.56 -6.41
N ILE A 136 -16.38 2.50 -6.43
CA ILE A 136 -16.64 3.93 -6.23
C ILE A 136 -17.55 4.45 -7.34
N GLY A 137 -17.28 4.09 -8.60
CA GLY A 137 -18.12 4.46 -9.75
C GLY A 137 -19.57 4.05 -9.54
N PHE A 138 -19.82 2.83 -9.06
CA PHE A 138 -21.16 2.33 -8.74
C PHE A 138 -21.80 3.01 -7.52
N ARG A 139 -21.05 3.22 -6.44
CA ARG A 139 -21.60 3.73 -5.16
C ARG A 139 -21.81 5.23 -5.12
N MET A 140 -21.03 5.99 -5.90
CA MET A 140 -21.05 7.45 -5.90
C MET A 140 -21.87 8.04 -7.05
N THR A 141 -22.40 7.22 -7.97
CA THR A 141 -23.27 7.70 -9.05
C THR A 141 -24.70 7.87 -8.59
N ILE A 142 -25.39 8.79 -9.27
CA ILE A 142 -26.81 9.10 -9.05
C ILE A 142 -27.63 7.94 -9.63
N GLN A 143 -28.84 7.74 -9.11
CA GLN A 143 -29.68 6.56 -9.36
C GLN A 143 -29.84 6.21 -10.85
N ASP A 144 -29.88 7.20 -11.74
CA ASP A 144 -30.07 7.03 -13.18
C ASP A 144 -28.85 6.40 -13.89
N GLU A 145 -27.64 6.59 -13.37
CA GLU A 145 -26.39 6.01 -13.91
C GLU A 145 -25.96 4.73 -13.16
N LYS A 146 -26.72 4.36 -12.12
CA LYS A 146 -26.36 3.27 -11.21
C LYS A 146 -26.43 1.91 -11.90
N GLU A 147 -27.40 1.73 -12.80
CA GLU A 147 -27.60 0.47 -13.53
C GLU A 147 -26.47 0.23 -14.53
N GLU A 148 -26.01 1.27 -15.24
CA GLU A 148 -24.84 1.20 -16.13
C GLU A 148 -23.56 0.87 -15.37
N ASN A 149 -23.29 1.58 -14.26
CA ASN A 149 -22.12 1.30 -13.44
C ASN A 149 -22.19 -0.06 -12.74
N GLY A 150 -23.40 -0.52 -12.42
CA GLY A 150 -23.67 -1.86 -11.90
C GLY A 150 -23.31 -2.92 -12.91
N GLN A 151 -23.64 -2.71 -14.19
CA GLN A 151 -23.23 -3.58 -15.28
C GLN A 151 -21.70 -3.57 -15.48
N VAL A 152 -21.05 -2.41 -15.40
CA VAL A 152 -19.57 -2.29 -15.49
C VAL A 152 -18.85 -3.01 -14.35
N LEU A 153 -19.44 -3.02 -13.15
CA LEU A 153 -18.95 -3.79 -12.01
C LEU A 153 -19.19 -5.28 -12.21
N TYR A 154 -20.39 -5.67 -12.64
CA TYR A 154 -20.75 -7.06 -12.95
C TYR A 154 -19.83 -7.66 -14.02
N ASP A 155 -19.63 -6.97 -15.13
CA ASP A 155 -18.77 -7.43 -16.24
C ASP A 155 -17.30 -7.54 -15.83
N PHE A 156 -16.84 -6.74 -14.87
CA PHE A 156 -15.49 -6.87 -14.31
C PHE A 156 -15.33 -8.13 -13.47
N LEU A 157 -16.37 -8.51 -12.73
CA LEU A 157 -16.36 -9.70 -11.88
C LEU A 157 -16.59 -10.99 -12.68
N LYS A 158 -17.24 -10.88 -13.85
CA LYS A 158 -17.50 -11.98 -14.76
C LYS A 158 -16.19 -12.44 -15.42
N GLY A 159 -15.58 -13.50 -14.89
CA GLY A 159 -14.45 -14.13 -15.57
C GLY A 159 -13.50 -14.98 -14.75
N LYS A 160 -13.35 -14.72 -13.43
CA LYS A 160 -12.61 -15.61 -12.48
C LYS A 160 -12.47 -15.08 -11.03
N ASP A 161 -12.90 -13.86 -10.73
CA ASP A 161 -12.46 -13.18 -9.49
C ASP A 161 -13.60 -12.87 -8.50
N MET A 162 -14.67 -13.66 -8.49
CA MET A 162 -15.81 -13.46 -7.58
C MET A 162 -15.48 -13.76 -6.12
N ASP A 163 -14.70 -14.81 -5.86
CA ASP A 163 -14.24 -15.12 -4.51
C ASP A 163 -13.20 -14.10 -4.04
N GLU A 164 -12.33 -13.63 -4.94
CA GLU A 164 -11.38 -12.53 -4.63
C GLU A 164 -12.10 -11.21 -4.31
N ALA A 165 -13.19 -10.90 -5.03
CA ALA A 165 -14.04 -9.75 -4.73
C ALA A 165 -14.83 -9.89 -3.44
N SER A 166 -15.38 -11.07 -3.15
CA SER A 166 -16.03 -11.35 -1.86
C SER A 166 -15.04 -11.20 -0.71
N ASP A 167 -13.86 -11.80 -0.82
CA ASP A 167 -12.79 -11.71 0.18
C ASP A 167 -12.30 -10.27 0.35
N TYR A 168 -12.22 -9.50 -0.74
CA TYR A 168 -11.83 -8.09 -0.69
C TYR A 168 -12.89 -7.22 -0.04
N LEU A 169 -14.19 -7.41 -0.35
CA LEU A 169 -15.30 -6.72 0.30
C LEU A 169 -15.31 -6.99 1.82
N ASP A 170 -15.06 -8.23 2.21
CA ASP A 170 -14.88 -8.62 3.61
C ASP A 170 -13.68 -7.92 4.26
N LYS A 171 -12.54 -7.81 3.56
CA LYS A 171 -11.33 -7.11 4.04
C LYS A 171 -11.57 -5.62 4.25
N ILE A 172 -12.26 -4.95 3.34
CA ILE A 172 -12.57 -3.52 3.46
C ILE A 172 -13.74 -3.24 4.42
N GLY A 173 -14.43 -4.30 4.88
CA GLY A 173 -15.59 -4.19 5.77
C GLY A 173 -16.77 -3.48 5.13
N LEU A 174 -16.91 -3.58 3.81
CA LEU A 174 -18.01 -2.96 3.08
C LEU A 174 -19.19 -3.92 3.00
N PHE A 175 -20.33 -3.49 3.53
CA PHE A 175 -21.59 -4.20 3.45
C PHE A 175 -22.56 -3.37 2.61
N ASP A 176 -22.73 -3.74 1.35
CA ASP A 176 -23.58 -3.05 0.39
C ASP A 176 -24.49 -4.08 -0.28
N SER A 177 -25.77 -4.08 0.12
CA SER A 177 -26.74 -5.10 -0.31
C SER A 177 -26.93 -5.16 -1.82
N GLU A 178 -26.66 -4.08 -2.54
CA GLU A 178 -26.75 -4.07 -4.00
C GLU A 178 -25.51 -4.72 -4.64
N VAL A 179 -24.33 -4.51 -4.07
CA VAL A 179 -23.09 -5.18 -4.50
C VAL A 179 -23.16 -6.67 -4.18
N ASP A 180 -23.67 -7.02 -2.99
CA ASP A 180 -23.90 -8.42 -2.59
C ASP A 180 -24.92 -9.11 -3.51
N ALA A 181 -25.95 -8.38 -3.97
CA ALA A 181 -26.91 -8.87 -4.95
C ALA A 181 -26.26 -9.15 -6.32
N ILE A 182 -25.35 -8.29 -6.77
CA ILE A 182 -24.57 -8.48 -8.02
C ILE A 182 -23.70 -9.75 -7.92
N ILE A 183 -23.04 -9.96 -6.79
CA ILE A 183 -22.18 -11.14 -6.55
C ILE A 183 -23.01 -12.43 -6.46
N SER A 184 -24.12 -12.39 -5.72
CA SER A 184 -24.98 -13.57 -5.51
C SER A 184 -25.75 -13.99 -6.76
N LYS A 185 -26.21 -13.03 -7.58
CA LYS A 185 -26.85 -13.30 -8.88
C LYS A 185 -25.94 -14.13 -9.79
N HIS A 186 -24.63 -13.94 -9.73
CA HIS A 186 -23.69 -14.67 -10.58
C HIS A 186 -23.27 -16.03 -10.00
N ARG A 187 -23.39 -16.28 -8.69
CA ARG A 187 -23.16 -17.62 -8.11
C ARG A 187 -24.27 -18.62 -8.47
N THR A 188 -25.39 -18.13 -8.97
CA THR A 188 -26.57 -18.93 -9.30
C THR A 188 -26.78 -19.13 -10.80
N ASP A 189 -26.05 -18.38 -11.64
CA ASP A 189 -26.02 -18.48 -13.11
C ASP A 189 -24.80 -19.30 -13.59
#